data_AF-A0A946AWD0-F1
#
_entry.id   AF-A0A946AWD0-F1
#
_cell.length_a   1.000
_cell.length_b   1.000
_cell.length_c   1.000
_cell.angle_alpha   90.00
_cell.angle_beta   90.00
_cell.angle_gamma   90.00
#
_symmetry.space_group_name_H-M   'P 1'
#
loop_
_entity.id
_entity.type
_entity.pdbx_description
1 polymer ?
#
loop_
_entity_poly.entity_id
_entity_poly.type
_entity_poly.pdbx_seq_one_letter_code
_entity_poly.pdbx_strand_id
1 'polypeptide(L)'
;MKLNFFKKTILNFSIFFVILFSLLFLIERVLIFYSTEDKDNYGFTTEFKKKYIRYNKYGYRDYEYNLKKKEGVFRIIVLGDSQTFGHGIKDLNNTWVKKLEKKLIESVGNTSIEVLSISGPGWNSDTYLYELFKNGFKFNPDLVILAYYHNDIPFPISLNCDSSDRKITPDINIFQSSKLVSFINFRINRLLEKIGEKPRYSDCLNQAYDSIGWEMNKFYLDIMGLSLSIKKIHFMITVIPLIHQLDSNYPLAGPHKKLKEFSIKRNIEFLDFYEEGFKNLNPSNLKVSKTDHHLNKNAGDIMADVLFEKIKGLIKYKNLSYFNKAFTLKEILNENPLLIKLDSLFNKLNSINTFILNSETKGLQVTRSSTQLIIKKLQKEKNVSNPISLTETKLSLSGDYIYHEKVTFHPNSKLPNLKESILNKSGVFIKTIEQIQPDTKVGLVALKLGQREFQFDFEGDENHKRIKLEKDITFPDPKVLDNWIFLNNHSPSEEYSRKELIQKLIDMTIKNPKIYYTSDDIKIINQADYFENLSNEIISQMYDERILFQTFLIFGRYGAKEYVNLLIELIDKSKPSLMSVNAA
;
A
#
# COMPACT_ATOMS: atom_id res chain seq x y z
N MET A 1 -75.87 18.04 -23.94
CA MET A 1 -74.65 18.84 -23.66
C MET A 1 -73.50 18.04 -23.01
N LYS A 2 -73.73 17.10 -22.08
CA LYS A 2 -72.67 16.33 -21.40
C LYS A 2 -71.82 15.41 -22.30
N LEU A 3 -72.40 14.79 -23.33
CA LEU A 3 -71.70 13.86 -24.24
C LEU A 3 -70.60 14.54 -25.09
N ASN A 4 -70.78 15.82 -25.41
CA ASN A 4 -69.84 16.58 -26.25
C ASN A 4 -68.62 17.07 -25.45
N PHE A 5 -68.81 17.33 -24.15
CA PHE A 5 -67.72 17.65 -23.24
C PHE A 5 -66.78 16.45 -23.05
N PHE A 6 -67.33 15.26 -22.79
CA PHE A 6 -66.52 14.06 -22.59
C PHE A 6 -65.70 13.66 -23.83
N LYS A 7 -66.28 13.76 -25.04
CA LYS A 7 -65.55 13.53 -26.30
C LYS A 7 -64.42 14.53 -26.51
N LYS A 8 -64.65 15.82 -26.21
CA LYS A 8 -63.62 16.87 -26.31
C LYS A 8 -62.49 16.65 -25.30
N THR A 9 -62.83 16.22 -24.08
CA THR A 9 -61.85 15.88 -23.04
C THR A 9 -60.98 14.69 -23.45
N ILE A 10 -61.58 13.60 -23.96
CA ILE A 10 -60.83 12.45 -24.47
C ILE A 10 -59.92 12.86 -25.63
N LEU A 11 -60.45 13.60 -26.61
CA LEU A 11 -59.66 14.05 -27.75
C LEU A 11 -58.46 14.91 -27.31
N ASN A 12 -58.67 15.83 -26.37
CA ASN A 12 -57.59 16.65 -25.81
C ASN A 12 -56.54 15.80 -25.09
N PHE A 13 -56.95 14.80 -24.30
CA PHE A 13 -56.02 13.87 -23.67
C PHE A 13 -55.26 13.05 -24.72
N SER A 14 -55.94 12.51 -25.74
CA SER A 14 -55.28 11.76 -26.82
C SER A 14 -54.25 12.61 -27.57
N ILE A 15 -54.60 13.85 -27.93
CA ILE A 15 -53.67 14.79 -28.57
C ILE A 15 -52.48 15.08 -27.64
N PHE A 16 -52.74 15.33 -26.35
CA PHE A 16 -51.69 15.55 -25.36
C PHE A 16 -50.73 14.37 -25.26
N PHE A 17 -51.24 13.13 -25.14
CA PHE A 17 -50.40 11.93 -25.04
C PHE A 17 -49.62 11.64 -26.32
N VAL A 18 -50.21 11.89 -27.50
CA VAL A 18 -49.50 11.73 -28.78
C VAL A 18 -48.36 12.75 -28.91
N ILE A 19 -48.60 14.00 -28.52
CA ILE A 19 -47.56 15.05 -28.52
C ILE A 19 -46.47 14.70 -27.51
N LEU A 20 -46.84 14.32 -26.28
CA LEU A 20 -45.90 13.93 -25.23
C LEU A 20 -45.03 12.74 -25.67
N PHE A 21 -45.64 11.70 -26.23
CA PHE A 21 -44.91 10.54 -26.74
C PHE A 21 -43.96 10.91 -27.87
N SER A 22 -44.41 11.74 -28.82
CA SER A 22 -43.58 12.22 -29.93
C SER A 22 -42.38 13.02 -29.43
N LEU A 23 -42.57 13.86 -28.41
CA LEU A 23 -41.50 14.62 -27.77
C LEU A 23 -40.50 13.70 -27.04
N LEU A 24 -40.98 12.76 -26.23
CA LEU A 24 -40.12 11.80 -25.52
C LEU A 24 -39.31 10.94 -26.50
N PHE A 25 -39.93 10.49 -27.59
CA PHE A 25 -39.24 9.76 -28.65
C PHE A 25 -38.17 10.62 -29.34
N LEU A 26 -38.47 11.89 -29.63
CA LEU A 26 -37.50 12.81 -30.22
C LEU A 26 -36.32 13.05 -29.28
N ILE A 27 -36.59 13.25 -27.99
CA ILE A 27 -35.54 13.40 -26.97
C ILE A 27 -34.68 12.13 -26.88
N GLU A 28 -35.29 10.94 -26.85
CA GLU A 28 -34.57 9.66 -26.86
C GLU A 28 -33.64 9.57 -28.07
N ARG A 29 -34.12 9.92 -29.28
CA ARG A 29 -33.28 9.91 -30.49
C ARG A 29 -32.12 10.89 -30.43
N VAL A 30 -32.36 12.10 -29.91
CA VAL A 30 -31.30 13.09 -29.68
C VAL A 30 -30.28 12.54 -28.68
N LEU A 31 -30.73 11.96 -27.57
CA LEU A 31 -29.83 11.40 -26.55
C LEU A 31 -29.05 10.20 -27.07
N ILE A 32 -29.63 9.32 -27.88
CA ILE A 32 -28.90 8.24 -28.56
C ILE A 32 -27.79 8.82 -29.44
N PHE A 33 -28.09 9.85 -30.23
CA PHE A 33 -27.12 10.48 -31.11
C PHE A 33 -25.96 11.13 -30.35
N TYR A 34 -26.22 11.74 -29.19
CA TYR A 34 -25.20 12.37 -28.35
C TYR A 34 -24.55 11.44 -27.32
N SER A 35 -25.08 10.24 -27.10
CA SER A 35 -24.60 9.33 -26.07
C SER A 35 -23.19 8.85 -26.40
N THR A 36 -22.29 9.00 -25.43
CA THR A 36 -20.93 8.44 -25.48
C THR A 36 -20.80 7.20 -24.59
N GLU A 37 -21.86 6.77 -23.92
CA GLU A 37 -21.84 5.77 -22.84
C GLU A 37 -21.19 4.44 -23.26
N ASP A 38 -21.48 3.96 -24.47
CA ASP A 38 -20.90 2.70 -24.99
C ASP A 38 -19.38 2.85 -25.23
N LYS A 39 -18.93 4.05 -25.63
CA LYS A 39 -17.51 4.38 -25.79
C LYS A 39 -16.84 4.62 -24.44
N ASP A 40 -17.55 5.26 -23.52
CA ASP A 40 -17.09 5.61 -22.19
C ASP A 40 -16.86 4.35 -21.33
N ASN A 41 -17.65 3.30 -21.56
CA ASN A 41 -17.55 2.02 -20.86
C ASN A 41 -16.70 0.96 -21.60
N TYR A 42 -16.25 1.23 -22.83
CA TYR A 42 -15.53 0.24 -23.63
C TYR A 42 -14.28 -0.29 -22.91
N GLY A 43 -13.56 0.55 -22.17
CA GLY A 43 -12.37 0.18 -21.38
C GLY A 43 -12.63 -0.91 -20.33
N PHE A 44 -13.86 -1.04 -19.85
CA PHE A 44 -14.27 -2.04 -18.86
C PHE A 44 -14.62 -3.39 -19.48
N THR A 45 -14.81 -3.45 -20.79
CA THR A 45 -15.32 -4.64 -21.47
C THR A 45 -14.28 -5.77 -21.53
N THR A 46 -14.76 -7.01 -21.48
CA THR A 46 -13.93 -8.19 -21.72
C THR A 46 -13.28 -8.16 -23.12
N GLU A 47 -13.96 -7.56 -24.11
CA GLU A 47 -13.41 -7.36 -25.45
C GLU A 47 -12.18 -6.45 -25.43
N PHE A 48 -12.26 -5.30 -24.77
CA PHE A 48 -11.12 -4.40 -24.62
C PHE A 48 -9.94 -5.10 -23.95
N LYS A 49 -10.19 -5.80 -22.84
CA LYS A 49 -9.17 -6.55 -22.11
C LYS A 49 -8.49 -7.59 -23.02
N LYS A 50 -9.27 -8.43 -23.71
CA LYS A 50 -8.75 -9.43 -24.66
C LYS A 50 -7.94 -8.80 -25.79
N LYS A 51 -8.35 -7.64 -26.28
CA LYS A 51 -7.71 -6.99 -27.43
C LYS A 51 -6.41 -6.27 -27.06
N TYR A 52 -6.40 -5.51 -25.97
CA TYR A 52 -5.34 -4.53 -25.68
C TYR A 52 -4.46 -4.86 -24.47
N ILE A 53 -4.93 -5.71 -23.55
CA ILE A 53 -4.19 -6.01 -22.33
C ILE A 53 -3.34 -7.27 -22.54
N ARG A 54 -2.06 -7.16 -22.21
CA ARG A 54 -1.11 -8.27 -22.20
C ARG A 54 -0.41 -8.27 -20.85
N TYR A 55 -0.25 -9.47 -20.29
CA TYR A 55 0.43 -9.68 -19.02
C TYR A 55 1.78 -10.34 -19.28
N ASN A 56 2.79 -9.96 -18.51
CA ASN A 56 4.05 -10.68 -18.45
C ASN A 56 3.85 -12.01 -17.69
N LYS A 57 4.89 -12.86 -17.68
CA LYS A 57 4.85 -14.18 -17.01
C LYS A 57 4.61 -14.13 -15.50
N TYR A 58 4.72 -12.95 -14.88
CA TYR A 58 4.45 -12.73 -13.45
C TYR A 58 3.02 -12.25 -13.18
N GLY A 59 2.21 -12.07 -14.23
CA GLY A 59 0.80 -11.69 -14.11
C GLY A 59 0.53 -10.19 -14.10
N TYR A 60 1.50 -9.35 -14.49
CA TYR A 60 1.33 -7.89 -14.51
C TYR A 60 1.33 -7.33 -15.93
N ARG A 61 0.59 -6.24 -16.14
CA ARG A 61 0.57 -5.52 -17.41
C ARG A 61 1.84 -4.67 -17.55
N ASP A 62 2.92 -5.33 -17.92
CA ASP A 62 4.22 -4.68 -18.11
C ASP A 62 5.13 -5.51 -19.05
N TYR A 63 6.36 -5.04 -19.28
CA TYR A 63 7.44 -5.78 -19.92
C TYR A 63 7.89 -7.00 -19.11
N GLU A 64 8.67 -7.85 -19.77
CA GLU A 64 9.37 -8.97 -19.13
C GLU A 64 10.66 -8.49 -18.46
N TYR A 65 10.71 -8.62 -17.13
CA TYR A 65 11.90 -8.30 -16.33
C TYR A 65 12.54 -9.55 -15.74
N ASN A 66 13.87 -9.55 -15.66
CA ASN A 66 14.60 -10.63 -14.99
C ASN A 66 14.56 -10.45 -13.47
N LEU A 67 14.19 -11.51 -12.73
CA LEU A 67 14.24 -11.53 -11.27
C LEU A 67 15.65 -11.19 -10.77
N LYS A 68 16.68 -11.83 -11.35
CA LYS A 68 18.07 -11.47 -11.10
C LYS A 68 18.33 -10.07 -11.68
N LYS A 69 18.42 -9.09 -10.79
CA LYS A 69 18.81 -7.71 -11.12
C LYS A 69 20.22 -7.73 -11.72
N LYS A 70 20.37 -7.10 -12.90
CA LYS A 70 21.67 -6.95 -13.55
C LYS A 70 22.56 -6.01 -12.74
N GLU A 71 23.86 -6.22 -12.82
CA GLU A 71 24.84 -5.34 -12.19
C GLU A 71 24.71 -3.90 -12.72
N GLY A 72 24.87 -2.91 -11.83
CA GLY A 72 24.74 -1.50 -12.19
C GLY A 72 23.29 -0.98 -12.30
N VAL A 73 22.27 -1.84 -12.36
CA VAL A 73 20.87 -1.42 -12.50
C VAL A 73 20.28 -0.97 -11.16
N PHE A 74 19.69 0.23 -11.16
CA PHE A 74 18.83 0.73 -10.09
C PHE A 74 17.36 0.42 -10.44
N ARG A 75 16.69 -0.40 -9.64
CA ARG A 75 15.36 -0.92 -9.97
C ARG A 75 14.28 -0.27 -9.11
N ILE A 76 13.30 0.33 -9.78
CA ILE A 76 12.12 0.93 -9.16
C ILE A 76 10.92 0.00 -9.36
N ILE A 77 10.16 -0.26 -8.31
CA ILE A 77 8.83 -0.87 -8.41
C ILE A 77 7.79 0.18 -8.07
N VAL A 78 6.77 0.29 -8.92
CA VAL A 78 5.55 1.06 -8.67
C VAL A 78 4.44 0.08 -8.31
N LEU A 79 3.97 0.13 -7.07
CA LEU A 79 2.75 -0.55 -6.61
C LEU A 79 1.54 0.36 -6.85
N GLY A 80 0.43 -0.16 -7.37
CA GLY A 80 -0.78 0.64 -7.52
C GLY A 80 -2.01 -0.11 -8.06
N ASP A 81 -3.12 0.61 -8.19
CA ASP A 81 -4.43 0.09 -8.58
C ASP A 81 -4.68 0.17 -10.09
N SER A 82 -5.96 0.34 -10.47
CA SER A 82 -6.41 0.59 -11.84
C SER A 82 -5.84 1.86 -12.47
N GLN A 83 -5.52 2.90 -11.69
CA GLN A 83 -4.89 4.12 -12.22
C GLN A 83 -3.48 3.81 -12.71
N THR A 84 -2.73 3.02 -11.94
CA THR A 84 -1.36 2.61 -12.26
C THR A 84 -1.32 1.55 -13.36
N PHE A 85 -2.30 0.63 -13.35
CA PHE A 85 -2.50 -0.36 -14.41
C PHE A 85 -2.80 0.28 -15.78
N GLY A 86 -3.26 1.53 -15.80
CA GLY A 86 -3.67 2.25 -17.00
C GLY A 86 -5.01 1.76 -17.54
N HIS A 87 -6.01 1.65 -16.67
CA HIS A 87 -7.38 1.30 -17.08
C HIS A 87 -7.85 2.18 -18.24
N GLY A 88 -8.47 1.58 -19.27
CA GLY A 88 -8.94 2.29 -20.46
C GLY A 88 -7.86 2.78 -21.43
N ILE A 89 -6.57 2.68 -21.08
CA ILE A 89 -5.45 2.98 -21.98
C ILE A 89 -5.16 1.74 -22.83
N LYS A 90 -5.10 1.88 -24.16
CA LYS A 90 -4.88 0.76 -25.09
C LYS A 90 -3.43 0.27 -25.10
N ASP A 91 -2.49 1.19 -25.29
CA ASP A 91 -1.06 0.89 -25.43
C ASP A 91 -0.33 1.06 -24.08
N LEU A 92 0.45 0.04 -23.70
CA LEU A 92 1.25 0.00 -22.49
C LEU A 92 2.20 1.21 -22.39
N ASN A 93 2.81 1.65 -23.51
CA ASN A 93 3.71 2.80 -23.53
C ASN A 93 3.03 4.13 -23.18
N ASN A 94 1.69 4.18 -23.24
CA ASN A 94 0.93 5.37 -22.85
C ASN A 94 0.55 5.37 -21.36
N THR A 95 0.85 4.31 -20.61
CA THR A 95 0.70 4.31 -19.15
C THR A 95 1.78 5.18 -18.51
N TRP A 96 1.44 5.85 -17.41
CA TRP A 96 2.33 6.84 -16.81
C TRP A 96 3.63 6.23 -16.27
N VAL A 97 3.60 4.97 -15.80
CA VAL A 97 4.79 4.26 -15.32
C VAL A 97 5.80 4.05 -16.45
N LYS A 98 5.34 3.64 -17.64
CA LYS A 98 6.22 3.45 -18.80
C LYS A 98 6.69 4.77 -19.40
N LYS A 99 5.89 5.83 -19.32
CA LYS A 99 6.33 7.18 -19.66
C LYS A 99 7.43 7.68 -18.73
N LEU A 100 7.31 7.42 -17.43
CA LEU A 100 8.37 7.72 -16.44
C LEU A 100 9.65 6.95 -16.77
N GLU A 101 9.54 5.63 -17.02
CA GLU A 101 10.68 4.80 -17.41
C GLU A 101 11.40 5.36 -18.63
N LYS A 102 10.63 5.69 -19.68
CA LYS A 102 11.15 6.29 -20.90
C LYS A 102 11.88 7.62 -20.62
N LYS A 103 11.30 8.50 -19.81
CA LYS A 103 11.92 9.78 -19.43
C LYS A 103 13.24 9.59 -18.68
N LEU A 104 13.30 8.63 -17.77
CA LEU A 104 14.52 8.32 -17.02
C LEU A 104 15.62 7.75 -17.93
N ILE A 105 15.25 6.96 -18.94
CA ILE A 105 16.19 6.39 -19.93
C ILE A 105 16.70 7.47 -20.91
N GLU A 106 15.81 8.32 -21.42
CA GLU A 106 16.16 9.36 -22.39
C GLU A 106 16.95 10.52 -21.79
N SER A 107 16.77 10.77 -20.49
CA SER A 107 17.52 11.79 -19.76
C SER A 107 18.94 11.31 -19.52
N VAL A 108 19.85 11.61 -20.46
CA VAL A 108 21.28 11.25 -20.47
C VAL A 108 21.85 11.12 -19.05
N GLY A 109 21.90 9.88 -18.57
CA GLY A 109 22.36 9.50 -17.24
C GLY A 109 23.25 8.29 -17.35
N ASN A 110 24.21 8.16 -16.42
CA ASN A 110 25.11 7.01 -16.40
C ASN A 110 24.52 5.81 -15.65
N THR A 111 23.41 6.01 -14.93
CA THR A 111 22.69 4.98 -14.18
C THR A 111 21.71 4.27 -15.10
N SER A 112 21.77 2.94 -15.15
CA SER A 112 20.71 2.15 -15.78
C SER A 112 19.53 2.01 -14.82
N ILE A 113 18.34 2.51 -15.20
CA ILE A 113 17.13 2.42 -14.39
C ILE A 113 16.10 1.52 -15.06
N GLU A 114 15.50 0.63 -14.27
CA GLU A 114 14.31 -0.14 -14.64
C GLU A 114 13.13 0.32 -13.78
N VAL A 115 11.94 0.51 -14.37
CA VAL A 115 10.74 0.89 -13.63
C VAL A 115 9.63 -0.12 -13.91
N LEU A 116 9.33 -0.97 -12.93
CA LEU A 116 8.34 -2.03 -13.05
C LEU A 116 7.01 -1.57 -12.45
N SER A 117 5.90 -1.90 -13.09
CA SER A 117 4.56 -1.78 -12.53
C SER A 117 4.11 -3.13 -11.98
N ILE A 118 3.83 -3.16 -10.68
CA ILE A 118 3.09 -4.24 -10.02
C ILE A 118 1.75 -3.64 -9.62
N SER A 119 0.79 -3.75 -10.53
CA SER A 119 -0.51 -3.10 -10.37
C SER A 119 -1.65 -3.95 -10.91
N GLY A 120 -2.85 -3.70 -10.39
CA GLY A 120 -4.05 -4.39 -10.82
C GLY A 120 -5.33 -3.62 -10.50
N PRO A 121 -6.39 -3.76 -11.32
CA PRO A 121 -7.64 -3.07 -11.07
C PRO A 121 -8.31 -3.49 -9.77
N GLY A 122 -8.79 -2.52 -8.99
CA GLY A 122 -9.51 -2.76 -7.72
C GLY A 122 -8.61 -3.25 -6.59
N TRP A 123 -7.30 -3.03 -6.68
CA TRP A 123 -6.37 -3.33 -5.61
C TRP A 123 -6.38 -2.23 -4.55
N ASN A 124 -6.18 -2.65 -3.31
CA ASN A 124 -6.17 -1.79 -2.14
C ASN A 124 -4.87 -2.00 -1.35
N SER A 125 -4.69 -1.27 -0.24
CA SER A 125 -3.47 -1.34 0.58
C SER A 125 -3.07 -2.74 1.04
N ASP A 126 -4.06 -3.60 1.31
CA ASP A 126 -3.83 -5.02 1.63
C ASP A 126 -3.15 -5.78 0.47
N THR A 127 -3.61 -5.54 -0.75
CA THR A 127 -3.17 -6.22 -1.96
C THR A 127 -1.79 -5.75 -2.36
N TYR A 128 -1.48 -4.46 -2.15
CA TYR A 128 -0.12 -3.94 -2.33
C TYR A 128 0.87 -4.59 -1.39
N LEU A 129 0.52 -4.72 -0.11
CA LEU A 129 1.36 -5.41 0.87
C LEU A 129 1.55 -6.88 0.46
N TYR A 130 0.48 -7.56 0.08
CA TYR A 130 0.52 -8.94 -0.38
C TYR A 130 1.42 -9.12 -1.62
N GLU A 131 1.24 -8.31 -2.67
CA GLU A 131 2.04 -8.42 -3.90
C GLU A 131 3.50 -8.03 -3.68
N LEU A 132 3.79 -7.11 -2.76
CA LEU A 132 5.15 -6.77 -2.36
C LEU A 132 5.89 -8.00 -1.79
N PHE A 133 5.24 -8.77 -0.92
CA PHE A 133 5.83 -9.97 -0.31
C PHE A 133 5.88 -11.13 -1.31
N LYS A 134 4.79 -11.38 -2.01
CA LYS A 134 4.68 -12.49 -2.95
C LYS A 134 5.64 -12.36 -4.12
N ASN A 135 5.77 -11.16 -4.69
CA ASN A 135 6.48 -10.94 -5.95
C ASN A 135 7.46 -9.77 -5.90
N GLY A 136 7.08 -8.64 -5.30
CA GLY A 136 7.88 -7.42 -5.31
C GLY A 136 9.32 -7.62 -4.80
N PHE A 137 9.49 -8.26 -3.65
CA PHE A 137 10.83 -8.53 -3.10
C PHE A 137 11.69 -9.47 -3.96
N LYS A 138 11.08 -10.35 -4.76
CA LYS A 138 11.82 -11.26 -5.65
C LYS A 138 12.57 -10.52 -6.76
N PHE A 139 12.15 -9.30 -7.10
CA PHE A 139 12.83 -8.45 -8.06
C PHE A 139 14.00 -7.65 -7.46
N ASN A 140 14.31 -7.77 -6.17
CA ASN A 140 15.40 -7.03 -5.51
C ASN A 140 15.40 -5.50 -5.82
N PRO A 141 14.27 -4.80 -5.59
CA PRO A 141 14.15 -3.38 -5.90
C PRO A 141 15.05 -2.52 -5.00
N ASP A 142 15.38 -1.35 -5.49
CA ASP A 142 16.13 -0.30 -4.79
C ASP A 142 15.20 0.79 -4.23
N LEU A 143 14.09 1.02 -4.92
CA LEU A 143 13.03 1.96 -4.55
C LEU A 143 11.68 1.31 -4.83
N VAL A 144 10.78 1.37 -3.85
CA VAL A 144 9.37 1.08 -4.02
C VAL A 144 8.59 2.39 -3.91
N ILE A 145 7.77 2.66 -4.91
CA ILE A 145 6.86 3.79 -4.98
C ILE A 145 5.45 3.23 -4.87
N LEU A 146 4.70 3.65 -3.86
CA LEU A 146 3.27 3.37 -3.77
C LEU A 146 2.50 4.49 -4.48
N ALA A 147 1.83 4.16 -5.57
CA ALA A 147 0.93 5.04 -6.31
C ALA A 147 -0.49 4.88 -5.75
N TYR A 148 -0.72 5.54 -4.62
CA TYR A 148 -1.93 5.42 -3.82
C TYR A 148 -3.08 6.22 -4.46
N TYR A 149 -4.24 5.59 -4.61
CA TYR A 149 -5.50 6.24 -4.95
C TYR A 149 -6.46 6.16 -3.76
N HIS A 150 -7.35 7.15 -3.59
CA HIS A 150 -8.08 7.29 -2.32
C HIS A 150 -9.02 6.14 -1.97
N ASN A 151 -9.47 5.39 -2.96
CA ASN A 151 -10.30 4.19 -2.81
C ASN A 151 -9.50 2.94 -2.38
N ASP A 152 -8.17 3.02 -2.30
CA ASP A 152 -7.31 1.96 -1.81
C ASP A 152 -7.44 1.77 -0.29
N ILE A 153 -8.03 2.76 0.39
CA ILE A 153 -8.38 2.66 1.81
C ILE A 153 -9.37 1.49 2.01
N PRO A 154 -9.20 0.66 3.05
CA PRO A 154 -10.21 -0.31 3.43
C PRO A 154 -11.55 0.39 3.75
N PHE A 155 -12.64 -0.12 3.18
CA PHE A 155 -14.00 0.31 3.49
C PHE A 155 -14.60 -0.68 4.50
N PRO A 156 -14.65 -0.35 5.80
CA PRO A 156 -15.19 -1.26 6.80
C PRO A 156 -16.70 -1.41 6.58
N ILE A 157 -17.25 -2.59 6.84
CA ILE A 157 -18.68 -2.84 6.57
C ILE A 157 -19.61 -2.03 7.49
N SER A 158 -19.11 -1.62 8.66
CA SER A 158 -19.80 -0.68 9.54
C SER A 158 -20.00 0.71 8.93
N LEU A 159 -19.22 1.06 7.89
CA LEU A 159 -19.41 2.30 7.15
C LEU A 159 -20.59 2.16 6.19
N ASN A 160 -21.78 2.54 6.66
CA ASN A 160 -22.99 2.58 5.86
C ASN A 160 -23.01 3.81 4.94
N CYS A 161 -22.13 3.84 3.94
CA CYS A 161 -22.09 4.90 2.92
C CYS A 161 -22.23 4.31 1.52
N ASP A 162 -23.41 4.47 0.93
CA ASP A 162 -23.69 4.06 -0.44
C ASP A 162 -23.77 5.27 -1.38
N SER A 163 -22.72 5.43 -2.18
CA SER A 163 -22.64 6.46 -3.23
C SER A 163 -23.11 5.97 -4.60
N SER A 164 -23.58 4.73 -4.70
CA SER A 164 -24.05 4.14 -5.96
C SER A 164 -25.31 4.85 -6.47
N ASP A 165 -25.41 5.02 -7.79
CA ASP A 165 -26.59 5.64 -8.39
C ASP A 165 -27.82 4.76 -8.16
N ARG A 166 -28.88 5.35 -7.59
CA ARG A 166 -30.17 4.68 -7.36
C ARG A 166 -30.89 4.53 -8.69
N LYS A 167 -31.45 3.34 -8.96
CA LYS A 167 -32.43 3.15 -10.05
C LYS A 167 -33.78 3.72 -9.60
N ILE A 168 -34.18 4.83 -10.20
CA ILE A 168 -35.42 5.55 -9.83
C ILE A 168 -36.57 5.17 -10.75
N THR A 169 -36.24 4.77 -11.97
CA THR A 169 -37.18 4.26 -12.96
C THR A 169 -37.43 2.76 -12.76
N PRO A 170 -38.67 2.26 -12.98
CA PRO A 170 -38.99 0.84 -12.82
C PRO A 170 -38.16 -0.04 -13.76
N ASP A 171 -37.75 -1.21 -13.28
CA ASP A 171 -36.96 -2.18 -14.06
C ASP A 171 -37.87 -2.94 -15.06
N ILE A 172 -38.17 -2.26 -16.17
CA ILE A 172 -38.96 -2.80 -17.29
C ILE A 172 -37.99 -2.97 -18.46
N ASN A 173 -37.97 -4.16 -19.09
CA ASN A 173 -37.03 -4.52 -20.17
C ASN A 173 -36.94 -3.47 -21.30
N ILE A 174 -38.04 -2.79 -21.63
CA ILE A 174 -38.09 -1.75 -22.67
C ILE A 174 -37.28 -0.49 -22.29
N PHE A 175 -37.11 -0.22 -20.99
CA PHE A 175 -36.40 0.95 -20.48
C PHE A 175 -34.91 0.72 -20.23
N GLN A 176 -34.47 -0.54 -20.19
CA GLN A 176 -33.06 -0.88 -19.94
C GLN A 176 -32.12 -0.35 -21.02
N SER A 177 -32.59 -0.18 -22.25
CA SER A 177 -31.81 0.39 -23.37
C SER A 177 -32.08 1.88 -23.63
N SER A 178 -32.94 2.54 -22.85
CA SER A 178 -33.32 3.95 -23.09
C SER A 178 -32.27 4.92 -22.54
N LYS A 179 -31.75 5.78 -23.42
CA LYS A 179 -30.81 6.85 -23.05
C LYS A 179 -31.51 7.99 -22.31
N LEU A 180 -32.80 8.23 -22.54
CA LEU A 180 -33.62 9.15 -21.75
C LEU A 180 -33.76 8.67 -20.31
N VAL A 181 -34.03 7.39 -20.11
CA VAL A 181 -34.11 6.80 -18.77
C VAL A 181 -32.76 6.89 -18.05
N SER A 182 -31.65 6.54 -18.72
CA SER A 182 -30.29 6.71 -18.16
C SER A 182 -30.02 8.18 -17.80
N PHE A 183 -30.36 9.12 -18.68
CA PHE A 183 -30.21 10.55 -18.42
C PHE A 183 -31.03 11.03 -17.22
N ILE A 184 -32.30 10.61 -17.10
CA ILE A 184 -33.17 10.97 -15.97
C ILE A 184 -32.58 10.40 -14.67
N ASN A 185 -32.24 9.11 -14.64
CA ASN A 185 -31.62 8.48 -13.48
C ASN A 185 -30.34 9.24 -13.07
N PHE A 186 -29.47 9.55 -14.02
CA PHE A 186 -28.25 10.33 -13.76
C PHE A 186 -28.58 11.70 -13.16
N ARG A 187 -29.48 12.48 -13.77
CA ARG A 187 -29.82 13.83 -13.31
C ARG A 187 -30.46 13.83 -11.92
N ILE A 188 -31.35 12.89 -11.63
CA ILE A 188 -31.95 12.80 -10.30
C ILE A 188 -30.90 12.39 -9.27
N ASN A 189 -30.00 11.45 -9.57
CA ASN A 189 -28.91 11.11 -8.63
C ASN A 189 -28.00 12.31 -8.32
N ARG A 190 -27.64 13.13 -9.32
CA ARG A 190 -26.89 14.38 -9.09
C ARG A 190 -27.70 15.40 -8.27
N LEU A 191 -29.03 15.42 -8.40
CA LEU A 191 -29.90 16.25 -7.56
C LEU A 191 -29.93 15.75 -6.12
N LEU A 192 -30.10 14.43 -5.90
CA LEU A 192 -30.09 13.80 -4.57
C LEU A 192 -28.77 14.09 -3.83
N GLU A 193 -27.64 14.06 -4.54
CA GLU A 193 -26.32 14.47 -4.03
C GLU A 193 -26.20 15.96 -3.67
N LYS A 194 -26.99 16.81 -4.31
CA LYS A 194 -26.99 18.25 -4.04
C LYS A 194 -27.88 18.60 -2.85
N ILE A 195 -28.99 17.88 -2.66
CA ILE A 195 -29.94 18.11 -1.57
C ILE A 195 -29.63 17.29 -0.30
N GLY A 196 -28.63 16.40 -0.35
CA GLY A 196 -28.17 15.63 0.82
C GLY A 196 -28.89 14.29 1.04
N GLU A 197 -29.78 13.89 0.13
CA GLU A 197 -30.54 12.62 0.20
C GLU A 197 -29.73 11.39 -0.25
N LYS A 198 -28.55 11.63 -0.83
CA LYS A 198 -27.58 10.61 -1.27
C LYS A 198 -26.17 11.16 -1.10
N PRO A 199 -25.21 10.41 -0.52
CA PRO A 199 -23.83 10.86 -0.45
C PRO A 199 -23.16 10.82 -1.83
N ARG A 200 -22.19 11.71 -2.03
CA ARG A 200 -21.27 11.65 -3.17
C ARG A 200 -20.19 10.62 -2.91
N TYR A 201 -19.53 10.18 -3.97
CA TYR A 201 -18.38 9.28 -3.87
C TYR A 201 -17.26 9.87 -2.99
N SER A 202 -16.97 11.16 -3.13
CA SER A 202 -15.99 11.85 -2.27
C SER A 202 -16.42 11.91 -0.81
N ASP A 203 -17.72 11.94 -0.51
CA ASP A 203 -18.21 11.98 0.86
C ASP A 203 -17.95 10.63 1.54
N CYS A 204 -18.23 9.52 0.85
CA CYS A 204 -17.90 8.18 1.35
C CYS A 204 -16.40 7.98 1.54
N LEU A 205 -15.57 8.51 0.63
CA LEU A 205 -14.11 8.50 0.81
C LEU A 205 -13.70 9.27 2.07
N ASN A 206 -14.18 10.51 2.25
CA ASN A 206 -13.88 11.27 3.46
C ASN A 206 -14.30 10.53 4.74
N GLN A 207 -15.50 9.93 4.76
CA GLN A 207 -15.95 9.14 5.90
C GLN A 207 -15.07 7.91 6.15
N ALA A 208 -14.59 7.23 5.11
CA ALA A 208 -13.67 6.11 5.27
C ALA A 208 -12.37 6.54 5.96
N TYR A 209 -11.86 7.74 5.66
CA TYR A 209 -10.69 8.32 6.32
C TYR A 209 -10.93 8.73 7.78
N ASP A 210 -12.18 8.96 8.16
CA ASP A 210 -12.61 9.24 9.54
C ASP A 210 -13.07 7.98 10.29
N SER A 211 -12.97 6.81 9.65
CA SER A 211 -13.39 5.52 10.19
C SER A 211 -12.22 4.63 10.58
N ILE A 212 -12.56 3.45 11.11
CA ILE A 212 -11.61 2.40 11.41
C ILE A 212 -10.81 1.91 10.17
N GLY A 213 -11.34 2.11 8.96
CA GLY A 213 -10.62 1.82 7.72
C GLY A 213 -9.31 2.58 7.58
N TRP A 214 -9.22 3.81 8.11
CA TRP A 214 -7.96 4.57 8.13
C TRP A 214 -6.91 3.95 9.05
N GLU A 215 -7.32 3.44 10.22
CA GLU A 215 -6.39 2.77 11.14
C GLU A 215 -5.80 1.50 10.52
N MET A 216 -6.64 0.70 9.84
CA MET A 216 -6.17 -0.46 9.07
C MET A 216 -5.23 -0.06 7.94
N ASN A 217 -5.57 1.03 7.23
CA ASN A 217 -4.71 1.56 6.19
C ASN A 217 -3.33 1.95 6.73
N LYS A 218 -3.29 2.68 7.85
CA LYS A 218 -2.04 3.03 8.54
C LYS A 218 -1.23 1.78 8.86
N PHE A 219 -1.89 0.74 9.37
CA PHE A 219 -1.24 -0.53 9.67
C PHE A 219 -0.57 -1.14 8.43
N TYR A 220 -1.28 -1.28 7.30
CA TYR A 220 -0.69 -1.83 6.07
C TYR A 220 0.50 -1.00 5.57
N LEU A 221 0.37 0.33 5.58
CA LEU A 221 1.44 1.25 5.19
C LEU A 221 2.66 1.14 6.14
N ASP A 222 2.42 0.96 7.44
CA ASP A 222 3.47 0.76 8.45
C ASP A 222 4.21 -0.56 8.27
N ILE A 223 3.50 -1.66 7.96
CA ILE A 223 4.14 -2.94 7.67
C ILE A 223 4.97 -2.88 6.37
N MET A 224 4.46 -2.24 5.32
CA MET A 224 5.25 -2.00 4.10
C MET A 224 6.52 -1.20 4.43
N GLY A 225 6.38 -0.08 5.14
CA GLY A 225 7.50 0.78 5.53
C GLY A 225 8.53 0.07 6.40
N LEU A 226 8.10 -0.72 7.39
CA LEU A 226 8.97 -1.54 8.23
C LEU A 226 9.73 -2.56 7.38
N SER A 227 9.03 -3.30 6.53
CA SER A 227 9.61 -4.38 5.73
C SER A 227 10.66 -3.85 4.74
N LEU A 228 10.34 -2.75 4.06
CA LEU A 228 11.28 -2.06 3.16
C LEU A 228 12.49 -1.52 3.92
N SER A 229 12.29 -0.94 5.10
CA SER A 229 13.36 -0.42 5.95
C SER A 229 14.35 -1.50 6.43
N ILE A 230 13.84 -2.66 6.91
CA ILE A 230 14.68 -3.79 7.32
C ILE A 230 15.50 -4.33 6.15
N LYS A 231 14.92 -4.39 4.95
CA LYS A 231 15.61 -4.83 3.73
C LYS A 231 16.51 -3.75 3.10
N LYS A 232 16.55 -2.53 3.66
CA LYS A 232 17.24 -1.35 3.13
C LYS A 232 16.81 -0.97 1.70
N ILE A 233 15.51 -1.05 1.44
CA ILE A 233 14.86 -0.61 0.19
C ILE A 233 14.21 0.75 0.46
N HIS A 234 14.37 1.72 -0.43
CA HIS A 234 13.74 3.03 -0.26
C HIS A 234 12.23 2.94 -0.46
N PHE A 235 11.48 3.75 0.28
CA PHE A 235 10.02 3.81 0.19
C PHE A 235 9.57 5.25 -0.05
N MET A 236 8.70 5.42 -1.05
CA MET A 236 8.02 6.66 -1.35
C MET A 236 6.52 6.40 -1.48
N ILE A 237 5.71 7.27 -0.89
CA ILE A 237 4.25 7.27 -1.09
C ILE A 237 3.90 8.45 -1.99
N THR A 238 3.14 8.17 -3.04
CA THR A 238 2.59 9.18 -3.94
C THR A 238 1.07 9.07 -3.91
N VAL A 239 0.35 10.19 -3.99
CA VAL A 239 -1.12 10.20 -4.00
C VAL A 239 -1.67 10.74 -5.31
N ILE A 240 -2.48 9.92 -5.99
CA ILE A 240 -3.16 10.26 -7.24
C ILE A 240 -4.46 11.01 -6.88
N PRO A 241 -4.73 12.19 -7.44
CA PRO A 241 -5.98 12.90 -7.18
C PRO A 241 -7.19 12.18 -7.76
N LEU A 242 -8.35 12.37 -7.11
CA LEU A 242 -9.62 12.19 -7.80
C LEU A 242 -9.69 13.22 -8.93
N ILE A 243 -9.79 12.77 -10.18
CA ILE A 243 -9.90 13.68 -11.32
C ILE A 243 -11.31 14.30 -11.33
N HIS A 244 -11.60 15.20 -10.43
CA HIS A 244 -12.89 15.86 -10.29
C HIS A 244 -12.71 17.11 -9.44
N GLN A 245 -13.28 18.23 -9.90
CA GLN A 245 -13.27 19.48 -9.14
C GLN A 245 -11.85 19.84 -8.66
N LEU A 246 -10.89 19.88 -9.58
CA LEU A 246 -9.46 20.11 -9.29
C LEU A 246 -9.15 21.59 -8.97
N ASP A 247 -10.14 22.35 -8.51
CA ASP A 247 -10.05 23.77 -8.17
C ASP A 247 -9.92 23.96 -6.65
N SER A 248 -10.06 25.21 -6.17
CA SER A 248 -9.98 25.54 -4.74
C SER A 248 -10.97 24.76 -3.85
N ASN A 249 -12.02 24.18 -4.42
CA ASN A 249 -13.03 23.39 -3.71
C ASN A 249 -12.79 21.88 -3.81
N TYR A 250 -11.56 21.42 -4.11
CA TYR A 250 -11.24 20.00 -4.25
C TYR A 250 -11.70 19.15 -3.03
N PRO A 251 -12.52 18.11 -3.24
CA PRO A 251 -13.25 17.48 -2.14
C PRO A 251 -12.42 16.52 -1.28
N LEU A 252 -11.18 16.21 -1.66
CA LEU A 252 -10.31 15.26 -0.94
C LEU A 252 -9.05 15.92 -0.34
N ALA A 253 -9.04 17.25 -0.17
CA ALA A 253 -7.92 17.95 0.44
C ALA A 253 -7.56 17.41 1.85
N GLY A 254 -8.57 17.02 2.65
CA GLY A 254 -8.38 16.41 3.97
C GLY A 254 -7.65 15.06 3.91
N PRO A 255 -8.14 14.07 3.13
CA PRO A 255 -7.45 12.81 2.87
C PRO A 255 -6.00 12.95 2.37
N HIS A 256 -5.73 13.86 1.43
CA HIS A 256 -4.36 14.18 0.97
C HIS A 256 -3.48 14.63 2.14
N LYS A 257 -3.97 15.56 2.97
CA LYS A 257 -3.28 16.05 4.17
C LYS A 257 -2.99 14.93 5.18
N LYS A 258 -3.96 14.05 5.44
CA LYS A 258 -3.77 12.89 6.36
C LYS A 258 -2.63 11.97 5.89
N LEU A 259 -2.57 11.64 4.59
CA LEU A 259 -1.47 10.84 4.03
C LEU A 259 -0.11 11.54 4.10
N LYS A 260 -0.08 12.85 3.85
CA LYS A 260 1.13 13.67 3.98
C LYS A 260 1.65 13.66 5.42
N GLU A 261 0.79 13.93 6.39
CA GLU A 261 1.14 13.93 7.81
C GLU A 261 1.59 12.56 8.29
N PHE A 262 0.89 11.49 7.87
CA PHE A 262 1.31 10.11 8.11
C PHE A 262 2.74 9.87 7.63
N SER A 263 3.04 10.25 6.38
CA SER A 263 4.34 10.02 5.74
C SER A 263 5.45 10.83 6.42
N ILE A 264 5.21 12.10 6.73
CA ILE A 264 6.18 12.96 7.44
C ILE A 264 6.51 12.39 8.82
N LYS A 265 5.50 11.98 9.61
CA LYS A 265 5.70 11.40 10.94
C LYS A 265 6.57 10.14 10.91
N ARG A 266 6.57 9.41 9.80
CA ARG A 266 7.32 8.17 9.58
C ARG A 266 8.61 8.37 8.79
N ASN A 267 8.94 9.62 8.43
CA ASN A 267 10.07 9.95 7.58
C ASN A 267 10.06 9.16 6.25
N ILE A 268 8.87 8.98 5.68
CA ILE A 268 8.64 8.39 4.36
C ILE A 268 8.58 9.54 3.36
N GLU A 269 9.26 9.41 2.23
CA GLU A 269 9.22 10.42 1.17
C GLU A 269 7.81 10.48 0.57
N PHE A 270 7.27 11.69 0.41
CA PHE A 270 5.89 11.89 -0.04
C PHE A 270 5.82 12.81 -1.26
N LEU A 271 4.93 12.50 -2.19
CA LEU A 271 4.61 13.31 -3.35
C LEU A 271 3.09 13.41 -3.54
N ASP A 272 2.59 14.63 -3.69
CA ASP A 272 1.18 14.88 -3.92
C ASP A 272 0.95 15.33 -5.37
N PHE A 273 0.42 14.45 -6.21
CA PHE A 273 0.17 14.80 -7.61
C PHE A 273 -0.92 15.88 -7.74
N TYR A 274 -1.86 15.98 -6.80
CA TYR A 274 -2.84 17.06 -6.82
C TYR A 274 -2.15 18.42 -6.76
N GLU A 275 -1.35 18.62 -5.72
CA GLU A 275 -0.70 19.91 -5.46
C GLU A 275 0.40 20.22 -6.48
N GLU A 276 1.16 19.22 -6.95
CA GLU A 276 2.32 19.45 -7.80
C GLU A 276 2.04 19.40 -9.31
N GLY A 277 0.90 18.84 -9.74
CA GLY A 277 0.62 18.66 -11.17
C GLY A 277 -0.81 18.92 -11.64
N PHE A 278 -1.82 18.73 -10.79
CA PHE A 278 -3.21 18.68 -11.25
C PHE A 278 -4.07 19.87 -10.82
N LYS A 279 -3.64 20.63 -9.82
CA LYS A 279 -4.37 21.79 -9.28
C LYS A 279 -4.69 22.81 -10.36
N ASN A 280 -5.92 23.27 -10.37
CA ASN A 280 -6.51 24.22 -11.33
C ASN A 280 -6.55 23.75 -12.79
N LEU A 281 -6.33 22.46 -13.06
CA LEU A 281 -6.51 21.90 -14.41
C LEU A 281 -7.97 21.49 -14.67
N ASN A 282 -8.37 21.49 -15.95
CA ASN A 282 -9.69 21.02 -16.34
C ASN A 282 -9.76 19.47 -16.29
N PRO A 283 -10.56 18.86 -15.39
CA PRO A 283 -10.63 17.41 -15.23
C PRO A 283 -11.09 16.68 -16.51
N SER A 284 -11.88 17.33 -17.36
CA SER A 284 -12.43 16.72 -18.59
C SER A 284 -11.34 16.31 -19.58
N ASN A 285 -10.18 16.98 -19.54
CA ASN A 285 -9.05 16.71 -20.43
C ASN A 285 -8.12 15.61 -19.91
N LEU A 286 -8.38 15.12 -18.69
CA LEU A 286 -7.48 14.26 -17.91
C LEU A 286 -8.05 12.86 -17.66
N LYS A 287 -9.32 12.65 -18.04
CA LYS A 287 -10.02 11.37 -17.89
C LYS A 287 -10.08 10.57 -19.17
N VAL A 288 -10.17 9.25 -19.05
CA VAL A 288 -10.40 8.35 -20.19
C VAL A 288 -11.74 8.66 -20.85
N SER A 289 -12.75 9.01 -20.06
CA SER A 289 -14.09 9.30 -20.56
C SER A 289 -14.83 10.32 -19.68
N LYS A 290 -16.06 10.70 -20.04
CA LYS A 290 -16.84 11.67 -19.25
C LYS A 290 -17.27 11.11 -17.90
N THR A 291 -17.62 9.84 -17.85
CA THR A 291 -18.14 9.13 -16.67
C THR A 291 -17.05 8.35 -15.94
N ASP A 292 -15.92 8.09 -16.60
CA ASP A 292 -14.79 7.36 -16.03
C ASP A 292 -13.73 8.31 -15.49
N HIS A 293 -13.50 8.30 -14.18
CA HIS A 293 -12.49 9.12 -13.52
C HIS A 293 -11.06 8.60 -13.67
N HIS A 294 -10.83 7.47 -14.35
CA HIS A 294 -9.49 6.96 -14.61
C HIS A 294 -8.66 7.92 -15.48
N LEU A 295 -7.36 7.95 -15.21
CA LEU A 295 -6.39 8.78 -15.92
C LEU A 295 -6.32 8.43 -17.40
N ASN A 296 -6.40 9.43 -18.27
CA ASN A 296 -6.02 9.25 -19.67
C ASN A 296 -4.52 9.45 -19.90
N LYS A 297 -4.14 9.40 -21.18
CA LYS A 297 -2.77 9.64 -21.62
C LYS A 297 -2.22 10.98 -21.13
N ASN A 298 -2.98 12.08 -21.22
CA ASN A 298 -2.52 13.43 -20.85
C ASN A 298 -2.25 13.52 -19.35
N ALA A 299 -3.16 12.98 -18.53
CA ALA A 299 -2.95 12.89 -17.09
C ALA A 299 -1.71 12.04 -16.76
N GLY A 300 -1.48 10.96 -17.53
CA GLY A 300 -0.28 10.16 -17.42
C GLY A 300 1.02 10.87 -17.83
N ASP A 301 0.97 11.84 -18.75
CA ASP A 301 2.13 12.71 -19.04
C ASP A 301 2.48 13.57 -17.83
N ILE A 302 1.47 14.23 -17.23
CA ILE A 302 1.64 15.06 -16.02
C ILE A 302 2.23 14.25 -14.88
N MET A 303 1.69 13.06 -14.59
CA MET A 303 2.23 12.21 -13.53
C MET A 303 3.68 11.80 -13.77
N ALA A 304 4.01 11.41 -15.01
CA ALA A 304 5.37 11.04 -15.36
C ALA A 304 6.33 12.23 -15.22
N ASP A 305 5.92 13.44 -15.62
CA ASP A 305 6.71 14.66 -15.49
C ASP A 305 6.96 15.05 -14.02
N VAL A 306 5.89 15.13 -13.22
CA VAL A 306 6.00 15.50 -11.80
C VAL A 306 6.89 14.50 -11.04
N LEU A 307 6.67 13.20 -11.25
CA LEU A 307 7.48 12.20 -10.56
C LEU A 307 8.91 12.17 -11.09
N PHE A 308 9.13 12.36 -12.40
CA PHE A 308 10.48 12.50 -12.96
C PHE A 308 11.23 13.66 -12.29
N GLU A 309 10.61 14.83 -12.17
CA GLU A 309 11.22 15.99 -11.51
C GLU A 309 11.57 15.72 -10.05
N LYS A 310 10.73 14.95 -9.35
CA LYS A 310 10.98 14.50 -7.97
C LYS A 310 12.15 13.53 -7.85
N ILE A 311 12.37 12.65 -8.84
CA ILE A 311 13.36 11.56 -8.76
C ILE A 311 14.54 11.68 -9.72
N LYS A 312 14.66 12.74 -10.51
CA LYS A 312 15.78 12.95 -11.45
C LYS A 312 17.15 13.05 -10.77
N GLY A 313 17.20 13.25 -9.45
CA GLY A 313 18.45 13.13 -8.69
C GLY A 313 19.08 11.73 -8.81
N LEU A 314 18.28 10.68 -9.02
CA LEU A 314 18.77 9.29 -9.14
C LEU A 314 19.74 9.12 -10.32
N ILE A 315 19.52 9.80 -11.46
CA ILE A 315 20.32 9.65 -12.68
C ILE A 315 21.69 10.36 -12.62
N LYS A 316 21.98 11.09 -11.53
CA LYS A 316 23.24 11.82 -11.34
C LYS A 316 24.42 10.92 -10.96
N TYR A 317 24.17 9.68 -10.54
CA TYR A 317 25.18 8.82 -9.92
C TYR A 317 25.47 7.57 -10.76
N LYS A 318 26.73 7.35 -11.14
CA LYS A 318 27.13 6.24 -12.01
C LYS A 318 26.95 4.87 -11.34
N ASN A 319 27.19 4.78 -10.05
CA ASN A 319 27.25 3.53 -9.29
C ASN A 319 26.19 3.49 -8.17
N LEU A 320 25.05 4.18 -8.36
CA LEU A 320 24.01 4.31 -7.34
C LEU A 320 23.55 2.98 -6.76
N SER A 321 23.37 1.98 -7.63
CA SER A 321 22.91 0.63 -7.29
C SER A 321 23.80 -0.11 -6.28
N TYR A 322 25.05 0.33 -6.09
CA TYR A 322 25.97 -0.30 -5.12
C TYR A 322 25.88 0.28 -3.71
N PHE A 323 25.61 1.59 -3.56
CA PHE A 323 25.72 2.26 -2.27
C PHE A 323 24.43 2.93 -1.80
N ASN A 324 23.36 2.93 -2.60
CA ASN A 324 22.05 3.48 -2.23
C ASN A 324 21.59 3.03 -0.84
N LYS A 325 21.80 1.77 -0.46
CA LYS A 325 21.39 1.19 0.84
C LYS A 325 22.10 1.84 2.04
N ALA A 326 23.22 2.52 1.83
CA ALA A 326 23.93 3.27 2.86
C ALA A 326 23.48 4.74 2.97
N PHE A 327 22.65 5.24 2.05
CA PHE A 327 22.14 6.61 2.03
C PHE A 327 20.62 6.61 2.14
N THR A 328 20.05 7.67 2.70
CA THR A 328 18.60 7.85 2.68
C THR A 328 18.16 8.29 1.29
N LEU A 329 16.91 8.01 0.90
CA LEU A 329 16.38 8.49 -0.38
C LEU A 329 16.51 10.00 -0.51
N LYS A 330 16.21 10.75 0.56
CA LYS A 330 16.36 12.21 0.61
C LYS A 330 17.81 12.67 0.39
N GLU A 331 18.81 11.97 0.93
CA GLU A 331 20.21 12.27 0.64
C GLU A 331 20.54 12.05 -0.85
N ILE A 332 20.00 11.01 -1.46
CA ILE A 332 20.22 10.70 -2.88
C ILE A 332 19.57 11.78 -3.76
N LEU A 333 18.28 12.06 -3.52
CA LEU A 333 17.50 13.02 -4.30
C LEU A 333 18.02 14.46 -4.16
N ASN A 334 18.54 14.83 -2.99
CA ASN A 334 19.11 16.16 -2.73
C ASN A 334 20.61 16.26 -3.07
N GLU A 335 21.12 15.37 -3.93
CA GLU A 335 22.49 15.48 -4.46
C GLU A 335 23.57 15.56 -3.38
N ASN A 336 23.54 14.65 -2.39
CA ASN A 336 24.46 14.68 -1.25
C ASN A 336 25.94 14.76 -1.72
N PRO A 337 26.71 15.80 -1.33
CA PRO A 337 28.08 15.99 -1.81
C PRO A 337 29.04 14.85 -1.48
N LEU A 338 28.85 14.19 -0.33
CA LEU A 338 29.65 13.04 0.07
C LEU A 338 29.39 11.84 -0.85
N LEU A 339 28.14 11.67 -1.27
CA LEU A 339 27.73 10.61 -2.19
C LEU A 339 28.26 10.85 -3.60
N ILE A 340 28.14 12.08 -4.11
CA ILE A 340 28.70 12.46 -5.42
C ILE A 340 30.21 12.18 -5.46
N LYS A 341 30.92 12.56 -4.39
CA LYS A 341 32.35 12.33 -4.31
C LYS A 341 32.70 10.85 -4.24
N LEU A 342 31.96 10.06 -3.44
CA LEU A 342 32.11 8.61 -3.38
C LEU A 342 31.89 7.97 -4.77
N ASP A 343 30.82 8.36 -5.47
CA ASP A 343 30.50 7.87 -6.80
C ASP A 343 31.62 8.14 -7.81
N SER A 344 32.18 9.35 -7.78
CA SER A 344 33.28 9.76 -8.68
C SER A 344 34.59 8.97 -8.45
N LEU A 345 34.78 8.51 -7.21
CA LEU A 345 35.98 7.77 -6.81
C LEU A 345 35.80 6.26 -6.98
N PHE A 346 34.58 5.74 -6.96
CA PHE A 346 34.30 4.30 -6.84
C PHE A 346 35.11 3.41 -7.80
N ASN A 347 35.15 3.76 -9.09
CA ASN A 347 35.90 2.98 -10.10
C ASN A 347 37.42 3.20 -10.04
N LYS A 348 37.89 4.27 -9.38
CA LYS A 348 39.31 4.53 -9.11
C LYS A 348 39.80 3.82 -7.85
N LEU A 349 38.90 3.23 -7.04
CA LEU A 349 39.21 2.58 -5.75
C LEU A 349 39.87 1.20 -5.87
N ASN A 350 40.30 0.75 -7.05
CA ASN A 350 41.03 -0.53 -7.17
C ASN A 350 42.36 -0.55 -6.37
N SER A 351 42.80 0.58 -5.78
CA SER A 351 44.05 0.72 -5.03
C SER A 351 43.95 1.37 -3.64
N ILE A 352 42.76 1.74 -3.13
CA ILE A 352 42.61 2.48 -1.86
C ILE A 352 41.73 1.71 -0.87
N ASN A 353 42.31 1.31 0.26
CA ASN A 353 41.62 0.53 1.30
C ASN A 353 40.73 1.37 2.23
N THR A 354 40.93 2.69 2.34
CA THR A 354 40.12 3.55 3.21
C THR A 354 40.15 4.99 2.70
N PHE A 355 38.98 5.63 2.65
CA PHE A 355 38.86 7.06 2.36
C PHE A 355 38.01 7.75 3.42
N ILE A 356 38.44 8.92 3.90
CA ILE A 356 37.76 9.70 4.94
C ILE A 356 37.40 11.08 4.36
N LEU A 357 36.13 11.44 4.43
CA LEU A 357 35.61 12.76 4.10
C LEU A 357 34.99 13.38 5.33
N ASN A 358 35.54 14.50 5.77
CA ASN A 358 34.98 15.26 6.89
C ASN A 358 34.53 16.64 6.41
N SER A 359 33.32 17.03 6.80
CA SER A 359 32.90 18.42 6.95
C SER A 359 32.72 18.72 8.45
N GLU A 360 32.46 19.98 8.81
CA GLU A 360 32.25 20.37 10.22
C GLU A 360 31.16 19.55 10.93
N THR A 361 30.21 18.99 10.18
CA THR A 361 29.02 18.31 10.73
C THR A 361 28.81 16.88 10.22
N LYS A 362 29.56 16.43 9.20
CA LYS A 362 29.40 15.09 8.62
C LYS A 362 30.74 14.43 8.33
N GLY A 363 30.84 13.14 8.63
CA GLY A 363 31.98 12.30 8.26
C GLY A 363 31.52 11.13 7.38
N LEU A 364 32.32 10.73 6.40
CA LEU A 364 32.11 9.52 5.61
C LEU A 364 33.44 8.78 5.52
N GLN A 365 33.47 7.54 6.01
CA GLN A 365 34.57 6.62 5.82
C GLN A 365 34.11 5.42 5.00
N VAL A 366 34.84 5.09 3.94
CA VAL A 366 34.55 3.91 3.11
C VAL A 366 35.76 3.00 3.05
N THR A 367 35.56 1.73 3.34
CA THR A 367 36.58 0.68 3.33
C THR A 367 36.12 -0.46 2.42
N ARG A 368 36.93 -0.80 1.41
CA ARG A 368 36.69 -1.93 0.51
C ARG A 368 37.62 -3.07 0.89
N SER A 369 37.05 -4.24 1.16
CA SER A 369 37.79 -5.48 1.39
C SER A 369 37.63 -6.44 0.21
N SER A 370 38.21 -7.63 0.29
CA SER A 370 38.06 -8.68 -0.73
C SER A 370 36.64 -9.23 -0.87
N THR A 371 35.76 -9.03 0.12
CA THR A 371 34.40 -9.63 0.12
C THR A 371 33.27 -8.64 0.35
N GLN A 372 33.56 -7.47 0.91
CA GLN A 372 32.54 -6.49 1.33
C GLN A 372 33.02 -5.05 1.23
N LEU A 373 32.06 -4.14 1.08
CA LEU A 373 32.20 -2.70 1.18
C LEU A 373 31.61 -2.23 2.51
N ILE A 374 32.38 -1.50 3.31
CA ILE A 374 31.97 -0.96 4.61
C ILE A 374 31.88 0.56 4.48
N ILE A 375 30.70 1.11 4.76
CA ILE A 375 30.40 2.55 4.68
C ILE A 375 30.01 3.04 6.08
N LYS A 376 30.84 3.89 6.67
CA LYS A 376 30.62 4.54 7.95
C LYS A 376 30.26 6.00 7.74
N LYS A 377 29.11 6.46 8.27
CA LYS A 377 28.71 7.86 8.23
C LYS A 377 28.55 8.40 9.64
N LEU A 378 29.23 9.50 9.93
CA LEU A 378 29.03 10.31 11.12
C LEU A 378 28.12 11.48 10.76
N GLN A 379 27.07 11.69 11.54
CA GLN A 379 26.19 12.84 11.42
C GLN A 379 26.08 13.55 12.76
N LYS A 380 26.48 14.83 12.77
CA LYS A 380 26.31 15.76 13.88
C LYS A 380 25.24 16.76 13.48
N GLU A 381 24.10 16.73 14.16
CA GLU A 381 23.05 17.72 13.92
C GLU A 381 23.43 19.06 14.58
N LYS A 382 22.99 20.17 13.98
CA LYS A 382 23.36 21.53 14.44
C LYS A 382 22.70 21.92 15.76
N ASN A 383 21.62 21.26 16.16
CA ASN A 383 20.91 21.54 17.42
C ASN A 383 21.46 20.71 18.58
N VAL A 384 21.71 21.39 19.71
CA VAL A 384 22.28 20.84 20.96
C VAL A 384 21.43 19.70 21.56
N SER A 385 20.14 19.63 21.23
CA SER A 385 19.21 18.61 21.69
C SER A 385 19.26 17.29 20.90
N ASN A 386 19.86 17.27 19.71
CA ASN A 386 19.84 16.08 18.85
C ASN A 386 21.18 15.32 18.92
N PRO A 387 21.13 13.99 19.13
CA PRO A 387 22.33 13.20 19.38
C PRO A 387 23.23 13.10 18.14
N ILE A 388 24.54 13.05 18.35
CA ILE A 388 25.47 12.57 17.33
C ILE A 388 25.05 11.14 16.97
N SER A 389 25.08 10.80 15.70
CA SER A 389 24.86 9.42 15.26
C SER A 389 25.98 8.93 14.35
N LEU A 390 26.39 7.70 14.58
CA LEU A 390 27.30 6.96 13.72
C LEU A 390 26.51 5.82 13.10
N THR A 391 26.57 5.71 11.78
CA THR A 391 25.98 4.60 11.05
C THR A 391 27.07 3.82 10.34
N GLU A 392 27.01 2.50 10.39
CA GLU A 392 27.86 1.60 9.63
C GLU A 392 26.96 0.72 8.75
N THR A 393 27.27 0.61 7.46
CA THR A 393 26.56 -0.27 6.53
C THR A 393 27.57 -1.14 5.80
N LYS A 394 27.39 -2.45 5.86
CA LYS A 394 28.18 -3.43 5.10
C LYS A 394 27.35 -3.97 3.96
N LEU A 395 27.94 -3.90 2.78
CA LEU A 395 27.36 -4.37 1.52
C LEU A 395 28.31 -5.41 0.91
N SER A 396 27.78 -6.38 0.18
CA SER A 396 28.59 -7.25 -0.66
C SER A 396 29.26 -6.42 -1.77
N LEU A 397 30.22 -7.03 -2.48
CA LEU A 397 30.78 -6.40 -3.69
C LEU A 397 29.73 -6.18 -4.80
N SER A 398 28.61 -6.91 -4.78
CA SER A 398 27.46 -6.71 -5.68
C SER A 398 26.45 -5.66 -5.20
N GLY A 399 26.65 -5.02 -4.03
CA GLY A 399 25.71 -4.05 -3.45
C GLY A 399 24.57 -4.68 -2.65
N ASP A 400 24.62 -5.99 -2.38
CA ASP A 400 23.64 -6.67 -1.54
C ASP A 400 23.83 -6.31 -0.07
N TYR A 401 22.72 -6.18 0.65
CA TYR A 401 22.74 -5.72 2.03
C TYR A 401 23.13 -6.85 2.99
N ILE A 402 24.16 -6.64 3.80
CA ILE A 402 24.68 -7.62 4.77
C ILE A 402 24.41 -7.18 6.20
N TYR A 403 24.83 -5.96 6.56
CA TYR A 403 24.78 -5.50 7.95
C TYR A 403 24.56 -3.99 8.02
N HIS A 404 23.80 -3.55 9.01
CA HIS A 404 23.69 -2.14 9.36
C HIS A 404 23.78 -1.98 10.86
N GLU A 405 24.41 -0.90 11.29
CA GLU A 405 24.43 -0.46 12.67
C GLU A 405 24.19 1.04 12.73
N LYS A 406 23.45 1.47 13.75
CA LYS A 406 23.31 2.86 14.14
C LYS A 406 23.60 2.97 15.63
N VAL A 407 24.61 3.77 15.97
CA VAL A 407 24.94 4.15 17.35
C VAL A 407 24.55 5.60 17.55
N THR A 408 23.71 5.87 18.53
CA THR A 408 23.38 7.22 18.98
C THR A 408 24.13 7.54 20.26
N PHE A 409 24.59 8.78 20.38
CA PHE A 409 25.38 9.24 21.52
C PHE A 409 24.56 10.13 22.44
N HIS A 410 24.97 10.27 23.70
CA HIS A 410 24.36 11.24 24.60
C HIS A 410 24.55 12.68 24.09
N PRO A 411 23.58 13.58 24.29
CA PRO A 411 23.75 15.00 23.98
C PRO A 411 25.01 15.54 24.67
N ASN A 412 25.90 16.19 23.91
CA ASN A 412 27.16 16.76 24.39
C ASN A 412 28.20 15.78 24.97
N SER A 413 28.09 14.48 24.68
CA SER A 413 29.08 13.48 25.11
C SER A 413 29.50 12.55 23.98
N LYS A 414 30.71 11.99 24.08
CA LYS A 414 31.19 10.90 23.22
C LYS A 414 30.74 9.52 23.70
N LEU A 415 29.97 9.46 24.78
CA LEU A 415 29.43 8.21 25.32
C LEU A 415 28.24 7.75 24.46
N PRO A 416 28.25 6.51 23.95
CA PRO A 416 27.11 5.93 23.26
C PRO A 416 25.95 5.71 24.23
N ASN A 417 24.72 5.85 23.74
CA ASN A 417 23.48 5.67 24.50
C ASN A 417 22.74 4.41 23.99
N LEU A 418 22.40 4.38 22.71
CA LEU A 418 21.65 3.29 22.09
C LEU A 418 22.41 2.78 20.87
N LYS A 419 22.41 1.47 20.70
CA LYS A 419 22.93 0.78 19.53
C LYS A 419 21.83 -0.09 18.93
N GLU A 420 21.56 0.13 17.65
CA GLU A 420 20.62 -0.66 16.85
C GLU A 420 21.39 -1.32 15.72
N SER A 421 21.32 -2.65 15.60
CA SER A 421 21.98 -3.40 14.54
C SER A 421 21.00 -4.31 13.81
N ILE A 422 21.20 -4.49 12.51
CA ILE A 422 20.44 -5.40 11.65
C ILE A 422 21.45 -6.22 10.83
N LEU A 423 21.38 -7.54 10.96
CA LEU A 423 22.22 -8.49 10.23
C LEU A 423 21.35 -9.34 9.29
N ASN A 424 21.67 -9.37 8.01
CA ASN A 424 21.07 -10.29 7.05
C ASN A 424 21.91 -11.58 6.98
N LYS A 425 21.33 -12.70 7.40
CA LYS A 425 21.93 -14.04 7.31
C LYS A 425 21.04 -14.92 6.46
N SER A 426 21.41 -15.08 5.18
CA SER A 426 20.72 -15.95 4.21
C SER A 426 19.22 -15.67 4.09
N GLY A 427 18.82 -14.39 4.09
CA GLY A 427 17.41 -13.98 3.94
C GLY A 427 16.65 -13.79 5.26
N VAL A 428 17.24 -14.17 6.39
CA VAL A 428 16.73 -13.86 7.74
C VAL A 428 17.42 -12.60 8.26
N PHE A 429 16.63 -11.59 8.66
CA PHE A 429 17.13 -10.32 9.16
C PHE A 429 17.01 -10.25 10.68
N ILE A 430 18.14 -10.19 11.36
CA ILE A 430 18.22 -10.21 12.81
C ILE A 430 18.43 -8.78 13.29
N LYS A 431 17.41 -8.18 13.89
CA LYS A 431 17.48 -6.85 14.51
C LYS A 431 17.79 -6.98 15.99
N THR A 432 18.81 -6.28 16.47
CA THR A 432 19.19 -6.24 17.90
C THR A 432 19.23 -4.79 18.38
N ILE A 433 18.66 -4.54 19.55
CA ILE A 433 18.68 -3.24 20.22
C ILE A 433 19.41 -3.41 21.55
N GLU A 434 20.43 -2.58 21.77
CA GLU A 434 21.29 -2.60 22.95
C GLU A 434 21.35 -1.19 23.55
N GLN A 435 21.23 -1.10 24.87
CA GLN A 435 21.55 0.11 25.62
C GLN A 435 23.00 0.03 26.07
N ILE A 436 23.77 1.09 25.83
CA ILE A 436 25.16 1.15 26.27
C ILE A 436 25.21 1.94 27.58
N GLN A 437 25.82 1.35 28.61
CA GLN A 437 25.93 1.96 29.93
C GLN A 437 27.38 1.92 30.44
N PRO A 438 27.82 2.89 31.26
CA PRO A 438 29.11 2.83 31.93
C PRO A 438 29.17 1.67 32.93
N ASP A 439 30.28 0.94 32.94
CA ASP A 439 30.54 -0.14 33.90
C ASP A 439 31.84 0.12 34.67
N THR A 440 31.83 -0.14 35.97
CA THR A 440 32.92 0.19 36.88
C THR A 440 34.18 -0.67 36.69
N LYS A 441 34.11 -1.79 35.96
CA LYS A 441 35.24 -2.70 35.70
C LYS A 441 35.69 -2.69 34.24
N VAL A 442 34.77 -2.55 33.29
CA VAL A 442 35.04 -2.72 31.84
C VAL A 442 34.87 -1.41 31.04
N GLY A 443 34.49 -0.31 31.70
CA GLY A 443 34.32 1.01 31.10
C GLY A 443 32.95 1.20 30.45
N LEU A 444 32.56 0.34 29.50
CA LEU A 444 31.24 0.34 28.87
C LEU A 444 30.71 -1.08 28.70
N VAL A 445 29.44 -1.31 29.02
CA VAL A 445 28.72 -2.58 28.82
C VAL A 445 27.50 -2.36 27.95
N ALA A 446 27.24 -3.30 27.03
CA ALA A 446 26.04 -3.33 26.20
C ALA A 446 24.99 -4.24 26.85
N LEU A 447 23.89 -3.65 27.32
CA LEU A 447 22.71 -4.37 27.80
C LEU A 447 21.75 -4.59 26.63
N LYS A 448 21.55 -5.84 26.25
CA LYS A 448 20.60 -6.20 25.18
C LYS A 448 19.16 -5.96 25.64
N LEU A 449 18.49 -4.99 25.04
CA LEU A 449 17.08 -4.66 25.31
C LEU A 449 16.12 -5.58 24.55
N GLY A 450 16.53 -6.05 23.36
CA GLY A 450 15.70 -6.94 22.58
C GLY A 450 16.37 -7.43 21.30
N GLN A 451 15.86 -8.53 20.76
CA GLN A 451 16.24 -9.06 19.45
C GLN A 451 15.01 -9.61 18.76
N ARG A 452 14.90 -9.38 17.45
CA ARG A 452 13.84 -9.91 16.60
C ARG A 452 14.43 -10.49 15.32
N GLU A 453 13.87 -11.60 14.85
CA GLU A 453 14.25 -12.24 13.60
C GLU A 453 13.11 -12.03 12.58
N PHE A 454 13.40 -11.31 11.50
CA PHE A 454 12.46 -11.07 10.41
C PHE A 454 12.74 -12.02 9.25
N GLN A 455 11.67 -12.59 8.69
CA GLN A 455 11.73 -13.40 7.48
C GLN A 455 10.53 -13.00 6.62
N PHE A 456 10.81 -12.24 5.56
CA PHE A 456 9.79 -11.73 4.64
C PHE A 456 9.51 -12.78 3.57
N ASP A 457 8.43 -13.52 3.73
CA ASP A 457 8.07 -14.60 2.83
C ASP A 457 6.56 -14.67 2.62
N PHE A 458 6.17 -15.58 1.73
CA PHE A 458 4.79 -15.87 1.38
C PHE A 458 4.51 -17.37 1.59
N GLU A 459 3.47 -17.68 2.34
CA GLU A 459 3.02 -19.05 2.61
C GLU A 459 1.51 -19.17 2.32
N GLY A 460 1.05 -20.31 1.81
CA GLY A 460 -0.39 -20.57 1.58
C GLY A 460 -0.74 -21.03 0.16
N ASP A 461 -1.94 -21.59 0.02
CA ASP A 461 -2.53 -22.00 -1.27
C ASP A 461 -3.35 -20.85 -1.91
N GLU A 462 -4.21 -21.14 -2.89
CA GLU A 462 -5.00 -20.10 -3.55
C GLU A 462 -5.99 -19.39 -2.62
N ASN A 463 -6.42 -20.05 -1.54
CA ASN A 463 -7.49 -19.61 -0.63
C ASN A 463 -6.95 -19.05 0.69
N HIS A 464 -5.79 -19.52 1.18
CA HIS A 464 -5.28 -19.19 2.52
C HIS A 464 -3.88 -18.59 2.49
N LYS A 465 -3.79 -17.42 1.88
CA LYS A 465 -2.56 -16.71 1.58
C LYS A 465 -2.10 -15.87 2.77
N ARG A 466 -0.92 -16.13 3.30
CA ARG A 466 -0.35 -15.44 4.48
C ARG A 466 1.02 -14.87 4.15
N ILE A 467 1.30 -13.68 4.67
CA ILE A 467 2.66 -13.13 4.64
C ILE A 467 3.39 -13.51 5.92
N LYS A 468 4.66 -13.86 5.80
CA LYS A 468 5.55 -14.05 6.93
C LYS A 468 6.35 -12.78 7.12
N LEU A 469 6.33 -12.23 8.33
CA LEU A 469 7.05 -11.01 8.69
C LEU A 469 8.19 -11.30 9.66
N GLU A 470 7.90 -12.07 10.71
CA GLU A 470 8.87 -12.56 11.69
C GLU A 470 9.08 -14.08 11.50
N LYS A 471 10.29 -14.53 11.80
CA LYS A 471 10.60 -15.96 11.87
C LYS A 471 9.72 -16.54 12.98
N ASP A 472 8.89 -17.52 12.60
CA ASP A 472 7.93 -18.23 13.48
C ASP A 472 6.62 -17.48 13.79
N ILE A 473 6.39 -16.29 13.22
CA ILE A 473 5.09 -15.59 13.33
C ILE A 473 4.55 -15.26 11.94
N THR A 474 3.43 -15.89 11.60
CA THR A 474 2.68 -15.59 10.36
C THR A 474 1.67 -14.48 10.60
N PHE A 475 1.58 -13.56 9.65
CA PHE A 475 0.55 -12.53 9.65
C PHE A 475 -0.78 -13.14 9.16
N PRO A 476 -1.83 -13.19 10.01
CA PRO A 476 -3.15 -13.59 9.56
C PRO A 476 -3.73 -12.51 8.64
N ASP A 477 -4.54 -12.92 7.66
CA ASP A 477 -5.20 -12.00 6.73
C ASP A 477 -6.20 -11.12 7.52
N PRO A 478 -6.01 -9.79 7.62
CA PRO A 478 -6.92 -8.92 8.35
C PRO A 478 -8.31 -8.84 7.72
N LYS A 479 -8.47 -9.22 6.44
CA LYS A 479 -9.81 -9.33 5.82
C LYS A 479 -10.66 -10.41 6.49
N VAL A 480 -10.04 -11.47 6.98
CA VAL A 480 -10.73 -12.53 7.72
C VAL A 480 -11.24 -11.98 9.05
N LEU A 481 -10.46 -11.12 9.71
CA LEU A 481 -10.83 -10.49 10.97
C LEU A 481 -12.03 -9.55 10.81
N ASP A 482 -12.03 -8.71 9.78
CA ASP A 482 -13.13 -7.78 9.54
C ASP A 482 -14.43 -8.52 9.22
N ASN A 483 -14.38 -9.55 8.37
CA ASN A 483 -15.55 -10.38 8.06
C ASN A 483 -16.04 -11.17 9.28
N TRP A 484 -15.14 -11.68 10.10
CA TRP A 484 -15.51 -12.47 11.27
C TRP A 484 -16.06 -11.60 12.40
N ILE A 485 -15.35 -10.54 12.81
CA ILE A 485 -15.74 -9.68 13.94
C ILE A 485 -16.94 -8.79 13.59
N PHE A 486 -16.98 -8.20 12.38
CA PHE A 486 -17.99 -7.18 12.06
C PHE A 486 -19.19 -7.71 11.29
N LEU A 487 -19.05 -8.81 10.55
CA LEU A 487 -20.15 -9.38 9.78
C LEU A 487 -20.67 -10.70 10.33
N ASN A 488 -19.92 -11.38 11.20
CA ASN A 488 -20.24 -12.72 11.68
C ASN A 488 -20.59 -13.69 10.54
N ASN A 489 -19.95 -13.52 9.37
CA ASN A 489 -20.36 -14.18 8.14
C ASN A 489 -19.63 -15.50 7.88
N HIS A 490 -18.40 -15.66 8.39
CA HIS A 490 -17.61 -16.90 8.32
C HIS A 490 -16.48 -16.86 9.35
N SER A 491 -16.47 -17.77 10.32
CA SER A 491 -15.32 -17.92 11.22
C SER A 491 -14.20 -18.72 10.53
N PRO A 492 -12.91 -18.48 10.86
CA PRO A 492 -11.79 -19.20 10.26
C PRO A 492 -11.88 -20.74 10.37
N SER A 493 -12.59 -21.26 11.37
CA SER A 493 -12.74 -22.69 11.59
C SER A 493 -13.73 -23.37 10.65
N GLU A 494 -14.66 -22.64 10.02
CA GLU A 494 -15.65 -23.18 9.09
C GLU A 494 -15.02 -23.76 7.81
N GLU A 495 -13.77 -23.39 7.51
CA GLU A 495 -13.04 -23.80 6.33
C GLU A 495 -12.32 -25.15 6.48
N TYR A 496 -12.26 -25.68 7.71
CA TYR A 496 -11.43 -26.84 8.03
C TYR A 496 -12.25 -27.97 8.64
N SER A 497 -11.91 -29.19 8.28
CA SER A 497 -12.42 -30.37 8.97
C SER A 497 -11.91 -30.43 10.42
N ARG A 498 -12.65 -31.12 11.30
CA ARG A 498 -12.21 -31.36 12.71
C ARG A 498 -10.76 -31.84 12.79
N LYS A 499 -10.37 -32.77 11.91
CA LYS A 499 -9.02 -33.35 11.87
C LYS A 499 -7.97 -32.29 11.53
N GLU A 500 -8.25 -31.43 10.57
CA GLU A 500 -7.35 -30.33 10.18
C GLU A 500 -7.25 -29.26 11.27
N LEU A 501 -8.36 -28.93 11.95
CA LEU A 501 -8.36 -28.03 13.10
C LEU A 501 -7.47 -28.55 14.22
N ILE A 502 -7.60 -29.82 14.59
CA ILE A 502 -6.75 -30.47 15.60
C ILE A 502 -5.28 -30.39 15.19
N GLN A 503 -4.95 -30.74 13.94
CA GLN A 503 -3.57 -30.69 13.47
C GLN A 503 -3.00 -29.26 13.53
N LYS A 504 -3.78 -28.26 13.10
CA LYS A 504 -3.37 -26.86 13.16
C LYS A 504 -3.18 -26.37 14.60
N LEU A 505 -4.06 -26.75 15.53
CA LEU A 505 -3.93 -26.44 16.96
C LEU A 505 -2.63 -27.03 17.53
N ILE A 506 -2.34 -28.29 17.25
CA ILE A 506 -1.09 -28.95 17.65
C ILE A 506 0.11 -28.21 17.08
N ASP A 507 0.09 -27.92 15.78
CA ASP A 507 1.14 -27.17 15.09
C ASP A 507 1.36 -25.78 15.71
N MET A 508 0.28 -25.03 15.98
CA MET A 508 0.33 -23.70 16.59
C MET A 508 0.94 -23.76 17.99
N THR A 509 0.56 -24.74 18.81
CA THR A 509 1.08 -24.93 20.17
C THR A 509 2.56 -25.38 20.16
N ILE A 510 2.93 -26.37 19.33
CA ILE A 510 4.30 -26.90 19.29
C ILE A 510 5.28 -25.88 18.68
N LYS A 511 4.88 -25.16 17.63
CA LYS A 511 5.74 -24.15 17.01
C LYS A 511 5.91 -22.91 17.92
N ASN A 512 4.93 -22.64 18.79
CA ASN A 512 4.90 -21.44 19.61
C ASN A 512 4.61 -21.69 21.10
N PRO A 513 5.42 -22.50 21.80
CA PRO A 513 5.11 -22.98 23.15
C PRO A 513 5.09 -21.86 24.21
N LYS A 514 5.65 -20.68 23.90
CA LYS A 514 5.71 -19.51 24.78
C LYS A 514 4.69 -18.42 24.44
N ILE A 515 3.93 -18.56 23.36
CA ILE A 515 2.99 -17.51 22.91
C ILE A 515 1.67 -17.60 23.68
N TYR A 516 1.16 -18.81 23.90
CA TYR A 516 -0.16 -19.02 24.49
C TYR A 516 -0.10 -19.41 25.98
N TYR A 517 0.85 -20.30 26.34
CA TYR A 517 1.11 -20.82 27.69
C TYR A 517 -0.15 -21.01 28.57
N THR A 518 -1.19 -21.59 27.98
CA THR A 518 -2.46 -21.91 28.65
C THR A 518 -2.43 -23.32 29.25
N SER A 519 -3.36 -23.62 30.17
CA SER A 519 -3.56 -25.00 30.66
C SER A 519 -3.85 -25.99 29.53
N ASP A 520 -4.49 -25.53 28.45
CA ASP A 520 -4.86 -26.38 27.33
C ASP A 520 -3.66 -26.64 26.42
N ASP A 521 -2.71 -25.72 26.30
CA ASP A 521 -1.43 -26.02 25.64
C ASP A 521 -0.67 -27.15 26.31
N ILE A 522 -0.66 -27.16 27.65
CA ILE A 522 -0.03 -28.24 28.43
C ILE A 522 -0.71 -29.57 28.14
N LYS A 523 -2.05 -29.59 28.04
CA LYS A 523 -2.80 -30.82 27.70
C LYS A 523 -2.55 -31.25 26.25
N ILE A 524 -2.56 -30.32 25.28
CA ILE A 524 -2.25 -30.60 23.87
C ILE A 524 -0.86 -31.24 23.72
N ILE A 525 0.13 -30.79 24.49
CA ILE A 525 1.50 -31.32 24.44
C ILE A 525 1.62 -32.69 25.14
N ASN A 526 0.93 -32.88 26.27
CA ASN A 526 1.21 -34.01 27.17
C ASN A 526 0.13 -35.10 27.22
N GLN A 527 -1.04 -34.89 26.61
CA GLN A 527 -2.17 -35.84 26.63
C GLN A 527 -2.60 -36.19 25.21
N ALA A 528 -2.32 -37.43 24.79
CA ALA A 528 -2.64 -37.91 23.44
C ALA A 528 -4.16 -37.86 23.12
N ASP A 529 -5.00 -38.09 24.13
CA ASP A 529 -6.46 -38.23 23.94
C ASP A 529 -7.24 -36.94 24.26
N TYR A 530 -6.54 -35.81 24.45
CA TYR A 530 -7.15 -34.55 24.87
C TYR A 530 -8.31 -34.12 23.96
N PHE A 531 -8.12 -34.22 22.64
CA PHE A 531 -9.12 -33.81 21.66
C PHE A 531 -10.25 -34.84 21.46
N GLU A 532 -10.10 -36.10 21.89
CA GLU A 532 -11.15 -37.11 21.71
C GLU A 532 -12.39 -36.79 22.55
N ASN A 533 -12.19 -36.13 23.70
CA ASN A 533 -13.24 -35.81 24.66
C ASN A 533 -13.92 -34.44 24.41
N LEU A 534 -13.52 -33.70 23.37
CA LEU A 534 -14.05 -32.35 23.08
C LEU A 534 -15.07 -32.35 21.93
N SER A 535 -16.13 -31.54 22.03
CA SER A 535 -17.08 -31.35 20.93
C SER A 535 -16.41 -30.64 19.74
N ASN A 536 -17.00 -30.73 18.55
CA ASN A 536 -16.53 -29.98 17.37
C ASN A 536 -16.55 -28.47 17.64
N GLU A 537 -17.61 -27.98 18.28
CA GLU A 537 -17.79 -26.57 18.61
C GLU A 537 -16.66 -26.03 19.48
N ILE A 538 -16.23 -26.79 20.50
CA ILE A 538 -15.12 -26.39 21.37
C ILE A 538 -13.81 -26.33 20.58
N ILE A 539 -13.54 -27.31 19.71
CA ILE A 539 -12.31 -27.33 18.89
C ILE A 539 -12.29 -26.16 17.91
N SER A 540 -13.41 -25.87 17.25
CA SER A 540 -13.57 -24.70 16.38
C SER A 540 -13.34 -23.40 17.12
N GLN A 541 -13.98 -23.23 18.29
CA GLN A 541 -13.80 -22.05 19.13
C GLN A 541 -12.34 -21.87 19.57
N MET A 542 -11.68 -22.93 20.04
CA MET A 542 -10.27 -22.88 20.43
C MET A 542 -9.35 -22.44 19.28
N TYR A 543 -9.63 -22.89 18.06
CA TYR A 543 -8.87 -22.49 16.88
C TYR A 543 -9.10 -21.02 16.53
N ASP A 544 -10.36 -20.60 16.46
CA ASP A 544 -10.75 -19.23 16.12
C ASP A 544 -10.17 -18.21 17.12
N GLU A 545 -10.29 -18.48 18.42
CA GLU A 545 -9.75 -17.63 19.46
C GLU A 545 -8.22 -17.50 19.38
N ARG A 546 -7.50 -18.56 19.01
CA ARG A 546 -6.03 -18.51 18.87
C ARG A 546 -5.58 -17.70 17.67
N ILE A 547 -6.35 -17.74 16.58
CA ILE A 547 -6.13 -16.89 15.41
C ILE A 547 -6.38 -15.42 15.79
N LEU A 548 -7.45 -15.14 16.54
CA LEU A 548 -7.75 -13.80 17.04
C LEU A 548 -6.63 -13.25 17.93
N PHE A 549 -6.18 -14.04 18.91
CA PHE A 549 -5.09 -13.67 19.81
C PHE A 549 -3.79 -13.38 19.05
N GLN A 550 -3.38 -14.24 18.10
CA GLN A 550 -2.21 -13.98 17.26
C GLN A 550 -2.35 -12.68 16.49
N THR A 551 -3.54 -12.40 15.96
CA THR A 551 -3.84 -11.18 15.22
C THR A 551 -3.64 -9.94 16.09
N PHE A 552 -4.20 -9.94 17.32
CA PHE A 552 -4.05 -8.82 18.26
C PHE A 552 -2.62 -8.63 18.74
N LEU A 553 -1.92 -9.73 19.04
CA LEU A 553 -0.52 -9.69 19.44
C LEU A 553 0.34 -9.05 18.35
N ILE A 554 0.09 -9.38 17.09
CA ILE A 554 0.77 -8.79 15.94
C ILE A 554 0.43 -7.30 15.80
N PHE A 555 -0.86 -6.94 15.82
CA PHE A 555 -1.28 -5.54 15.69
C PHE A 555 -0.72 -4.66 16.82
N GLY A 556 -0.84 -5.12 18.07
CA GLY A 556 -0.24 -4.45 19.22
C GLY A 556 1.28 -4.35 19.08
N ARG A 557 1.96 -5.40 18.62
CA ARG A 557 3.42 -5.44 18.40
C ARG A 557 3.90 -4.45 17.34
N TYR A 558 3.08 -4.15 16.33
CA TYR A 558 3.41 -3.22 15.24
C TYR A 558 2.70 -1.87 15.36
N GLY A 559 2.28 -1.50 16.57
CA GLY A 559 1.86 -0.13 16.88
C GLY A 559 0.41 0.21 16.53
N ALA A 560 -0.40 -0.78 16.14
CA ALA A 560 -1.84 -0.63 15.95
C ALA A 560 -2.61 -0.81 17.28
N LYS A 561 -2.07 -0.26 18.38
CA LYS A 561 -2.65 -0.39 19.72
C LYS A 561 -4.05 0.24 19.81
N GLU A 562 -4.24 1.41 19.20
CA GLU A 562 -5.55 2.09 19.14
C GLU A 562 -6.59 1.25 18.40
N TYR A 563 -6.18 0.61 17.30
CA TYR A 563 -7.02 -0.32 16.53
C TYR A 563 -7.37 -1.57 17.35
N VAL A 564 -6.40 -2.19 18.02
CA VAL A 564 -6.63 -3.35 18.90
C VAL A 564 -7.60 -2.98 20.03
N ASN A 565 -7.39 -1.84 20.69
CA ASN A 565 -8.29 -1.36 21.74
C ASN A 565 -9.72 -1.18 21.24
N LEU A 566 -9.90 -0.60 20.04
CA LEU A 566 -11.23 -0.46 19.46
C LEU A 566 -11.85 -1.83 19.15
N LEU A 567 -11.08 -2.78 18.61
CA LEU A 567 -11.58 -4.13 18.33
C LEU A 567 -12.05 -4.83 19.61
N ILE A 568 -11.29 -4.70 20.71
CA ILE A 568 -11.65 -5.24 22.02
C ILE A 568 -12.96 -4.61 22.50
N GLU A 569 -13.09 -3.29 22.47
CA GLU A 569 -14.34 -2.60 22.87
C GLU A 569 -15.56 -3.06 22.06
N LEU A 570 -15.36 -3.39 20.78
CA LEU A 570 -16.44 -3.86 19.90
C LEU A 570 -16.79 -5.34 20.17
N ILE A 571 -15.80 -6.19 20.45
CA ILE A 571 -16.00 -7.60 20.85
C ILE A 571 -16.68 -7.69 22.22
N ASP A 572 -16.30 -6.84 23.18
CA ASP A 572 -16.90 -6.84 24.52
C ASP A 572 -18.39 -6.47 24.48
N LYS A 573 -18.80 -5.62 23.53
CA LYS A 573 -20.20 -5.25 23.31
C LYS A 573 -21.04 -6.38 22.69
N SER A 574 -20.43 -7.34 22.00
CA SER A 574 -21.12 -8.45 21.31
C SER A 574 -21.18 -9.75 22.11
N LYS A 575 -20.85 -9.73 23.41
CA LYS A 575 -20.66 -10.87 24.35
C LYS A 575 -19.36 -11.66 24.06
N PRO A 576 -18.25 -11.29 24.72
CA PRO A 576 -16.90 -11.77 24.40
C PRO A 576 -16.58 -13.14 25.01
N SER A 577 -15.57 -13.81 24.46
CA SER A 577 -14.94 -14.99 25.07
C SER A 577 -13.76 -14.59 25.98
N LEU A 578 -13.47 -15.44 26.97
CA LEU A 578 -12.46 -15.20 28.00
C LEU A 578 -11.05 -14.97 27.40
N MET A 579 -10.76 -15.52 26.23
CA MET A 579 -9.47 -15.37 25.57
C MET A 579 -9.31 -14.01 24.88
N SER A 580 -10.39 -13.41 24.37
CA SER A 580 -10.39 -12.04 23.84
C SER A 580 -10.10 -11.01 24.94
N VAL A 581 -10.64 -11.23 26.13
CA VAL A 581 -10.38 -10.39 27.31
C VAL A 581 -8.94 -10.54 27.82
N ASN A 582 -8.34 -11.74 27.71
CA ASN A 582 -6.94 -11.98 28.08
C ASN A 582 -5.93 -11.48 27.02
N ALA A 583 -6.36 -11.26 25.79
CA ALA A 583 -5.55 -10.70 24.71
C ALA A 583 -5.39 -9.17 24.81
N ALA A 584 -6.39 -8.52 25.42
CA ALA A 584 -6.43 -7.11 25.77
C ALA A 584 -5.47 -6.78 26.93
#